data_AF-A0A0Q9QUZ7-F1
#
_entry.id   AF-A0A0Q9QUZ7-F1
#
_cell.length_a   1.000
_cell.length_b   1.000
_cell.length_c   1.000
_cell.angle_alpha   90.00
_cell.angle_beta   90.00
_cell.angle_gamma   90.00
#
_symmetry.space_group_name_H-M   'P 1'
#
loop_
_entity.id
_entity.type
_entity.pdbx_description
1 polymer ?
#
loop_
_entity_poly.entity_id
_entity_poly.type
_entity_poly.pdbx_seq_one_letter_code
_entity_poly.pdbx_strand_id
1 'polypeptide(L)'
;MTVNHPILIEAGFDQAVDYVQGYFHDPGKSGRKYYTGAYFDTWAGGGDGATANELTSDDFVAVSMLSVFVPADAAVGLQEKANEIRGLLAALPVGLDFTDLNRAGFDRHLGPGSAAQELWDVLRSHGDPWGIGPTTASKLMARKRSALIPIYDSEVGPQMGLQNSALQWEKWFQVFQDDPGLGERLDRIGAKAGVPHISRLRIMDVALWRYAKDEHPDSAS
;
A
#
# COMPACT_ATOMS: atom_id res chain seq x y z
N MET A 1 -5.75 -20.84 -8.66
CA MET A 1 -5.97 -20.02 -9.86
C MET A 1 -4.87 -19.01 -9.87
N THR A 2 -3.91 -19.16 -10.79
CA THR A 2 -2.81 -18.20 -10.96
C THR A 2 -3.42 -16.85 -11.30
N VAL A 3 -3.22 -15.85 -10.44
CA VAL A 3 -3.72 -14.49 -10.70
C VAL A 3 -2.75 -13.84 -11.70
N ASN A 4 -2.90 -14.19 -12.98
CA ASN A 4 -2.20 -13.55 -14.08
C ASN A 4 -3.00 -12.30 -14.49
N HIS A 5 -2.86 -11.23 -13.73
CA HIS A 5 -3.47 -9.96 -14.10
C HIS A 5 -2.79 -9.38 -15.36
N PRO A 6 -3.53 -8.93 -16.40
CA PRO A 6 -2.95 -8.51 -17.68
C PRO A 6 -1.84 -7.45 -17.58
N ILE A 7 -1.99 -6.49 -16.66
CA ILE A 7 -0.97 -5.44 -16.44
C ILE A 7 0.31 -5.91 -15.73
N LEU A 8 0.28 -7.10 -15.10
CA LEU A 8 1.40 -7.60 -14.28
C LEU A 8 2.25 -8.66 -14.96
N ILE A 9 1.86 -9.09 -16.17
CA ILE A 9 2.63 -10.06 -16.98
C ILE A 9 3.52 -9.33 -18.01
N GLU A 10 4.44 -10.05 -18.66
CA GLU A 10 5.41 -9.43 -19.60
C GLU A 10 4.72 -8.70 -20.75
N ALA A 11 3.58 -9.22 -21.21
CA ALA A 11 2.81 -8.59 -22.28
C ALA A 11 2.23 -7.22 -21.87
N GLY A 12 1.98 -6.99 -20.58
CA GLY A 12 1.50 -5.72 -20.04
C GLY A 12 2.61 -4.76 -19.60
N PHE A 13 3.88 -5.15 -19.75
CA PHE A 13 5.02 -4.44 -19.17
C PHE A 13 5.10 -2.97 -19.61
N ASP A 14 5.03 -2.69 -20.91
CA ASP A 14 5.17 -1.31 -21.41
C ASP A 14 3.98 -0.44 -20.98
N GLN A 15 2.77 -1.00 -20.96
CA GLN A 15 1.57 -0.30 -20.47
C GLN A 15 1.67 -0.01 -18.96
N ALA A 16 2.21 -0.95 -18.17
CA ALA A 16 2.46 -0.75 -16.75
C ALA A 16 3.48 0.38 -16.50
N VAL A 17 4.53 0.46 -17.33
CA VAL A 17 5.49 1.57 -17.31
C VAL A 17 4.79 2.90 -17.58
N ASP A 18 3.98 2.98 -18.63
CA ASP A 18 3.25 4.21 -18.98
C ASP A 18 2.31 4.66 -17.85
N TYR A 19 1.61 3.73 -17.22
CA TYR A 19 0.74 4.00 -16.07
C TYR A 19 1.48 4.53 -14.86
N VAL A 20 2.59 3.89 -14.49
CA VAL A 20 3.40 4.30 -13.34
C VAL A 20 4.09 5.63 -13.62
N GLN A 21 4.67 5.80 -14.81
CA GLN A 21 5.30 7.05 -15.24
C GLN A 21 4.30 8.20 -15.23
N GLY A 22 3.11 8.01 -15.82
CA GLY A 22 2.05 9.00 -15.82
C GLY A 22 1.55 9.36 -14.42
N TYR A 23 1.51 8.41 -13.49
CA TYR A 23 1.11 8.70 -12.11
C TYR A 23 2.11 9.61 -11.38
N PHE A 24 3.42 9.34 -11.51
CA PHE A 24 4.46 10.06 -10.79
C PHE A 24 5.01 11.29 -11.51
N HIS A 25 4.78 11.43 -12.82
CA HIS A 25 5.39 12.48 -13.64
C HIS A 25 4.42 13.32 -14.48
N ASP A 26 3.14 12.95 -14.61
CA ASP A 26 2.16 13.76 -15.36
C ASP A 26 1.43 14.78 -14.46
N PRO A 27 1.47 16.09 -14.76
CA PRO A 27 0.69 17.12 -14.07
C PRO A 27 -0.82 16.96 -14.10
N GLY A 28 -1.36 16.21 -15.06
CA GLY A 28 -2.79 16.12 -15.26
C GLY A 28 -3.46 17.49 -15.49
N LYS A 29 -4.78 17.55 -15.33
CA LYS A 29 -5.59 18.75 -15.62
C LYS A 29 -5.64 19.80 -14.49
N SER A 30 -5.06 19.51 -13.33
CA SER A 30 -5.24 20.31 -12.11
C SER A 30 -4.31 21.52 -11.98
N GLY A 31 -3.37 21.70 -12.91
CA GLY A 31 -2.32 22.71 -12.83
C GLY A 31 -1.24 22.41 -11.77
N ARG A 32 -1.41 21.33 -10.97
CA ARG A 32 -0.33 20.77 -10.13
C ARG A 32 0.63 19.99 -11.00
N LYS A 33 1.86 19.80 -10.53
CA LYS A 33 2.89 19.11 -11.31
C LYS A 33 2.65 17.60 -11.43
N TYR A 34 1.91 16.96 -10.50
CA TYR A 34 1.65 15.50 -10.44
C TYR A 34 0.30 15.15 -9.75
N TYR A 35 -0.12 13.88 -9.82
CA TYR A 35 -1.17 13.31 -8.94
C TYR A 35 -0.80 13.55 -7.47
N THR A 36 -1.77 13.86 -6.60
CA THR A 36 -1.49 14.09 -5.17
C THR A 36 -0.88 12.85 -4.51
N GLY A 37 -1.37 11.66 -4.87
CA GLY A 37 -0.86 10.42 -4.31
C GLY A 37 0.58 10.08 -4.69
N ALA A 38 1.18 10.75 -5.68
CA ALA A 38 2.61 10.63 -5.98
C ALA A 38 3.51 11.16 -4.85
N TYR A 39 2.96 12.01 -3.98
CA TYR A 39 3.68 12.54 -2.81
C TYR A 39 3.55 11.64 -1.57
N PHE A 40 2.66 10.65 -1.58
CA PHE A 40 2.37 9.80 -0.43
C PHE A 40 3.62 9.15 0.17
N ASP A 41 4.51 8.63 -0.67
CA ASP A 41 5.67 7.85 -0.25
C ASP A 41 6.79 8.75 0.33
N THR A 42 6.90 9.99 -0.14
CA THR A 42 8.04 10.89 0.16
C THR A 42 7.68 12.09 1.03
N TRP A 43 6.39 12.36 1.24
CA TRP A 43 5.92 13.51 2.03
C TRP A 43 6.58 13.54 3.40
N ALA A 44 7.07 14.71 3.81
CA ALA A 44 7.78 14.93 5.09
C ALA A 44 8.97 13.97 5.34
N GLY A 45 9.63 13.50 4.27
CA GLY A 45 10.80 12.62 4.38
C GLY A 45 10.47 11.12 4.44
N GLY A 46 9.22 10.73 4.18
CA GLY A 46 8.77 9.34 4.18
C GLY A 46 8.40 8.82 5.57
N GLY A 47 7.49 7.84 5.61
CA GLY A 47 6.97 7.28 6.86
C GLY A 47 7.77 6.11 7.41
N ASP A 48 8.67 5.54 6.61
CA ASP A 48 9.50 4.37 6.90
C ASP A 48 10.96 4.74 7.23
N GLY A 49 11.26 6.03 7.34
CA GLY A 49 12.56 6.57 7.77
C GLY A 49 12.62 6.89 9.25
N ALA A 50 12.93 8.15 9.59
CA ALA A 50 13.13 8.59 10.98
C ALA A 50 11.91 8.37 11.90
N THR A 51 10.70 8.35 11.33
CA THR A 51 9.43 8.16 12.05
C THR A 51 8.83 6.77 11.84
N ALA A 52 9.63 5.78 11.42
CA ALA A 52 9.16 4.43 11.08
C ALA A 52 8.32 3.75 12.17
N ASN A 53 8.57 4.08 13.44
CA ASN A 53 7.89 3.46 14.58
C ASN A 53 6.84 4.34 15.24
N GLU A 54 6.43 5.45 14.62
CA GLU A 54 5.53 6.42 15.26
C GLU A 54 4.51 6.95 14.27
N LEU A 55 3.22 6.87 14.58
CA LEU A 55 2.22 7.61 13.81
C LEU A 55 2.26 9.08 14.20
N THR A 56 2.42 9.93 13.20
CA THR A 56 2.54 11.38 13.32
C THR A 56 1.45 12.07 12.51
N SER A 57 1.28 13.38 12.71
CA SER A 57 0.40 14.19 11.85
C SER A 57 0.77 14.11 10.37
N ASP A 58 2.05 13.92 10.05
CA ASP A 58 2.52 13.82 8.67
C ASP A 58 1.98 12.56 7.97
N ASP A 59 1.75 11.48 8.72
CA ASP A 59 1.14 10.26 8.19
C ASP A 59 -0.34 10.49 7.87
N PHE A 60 -1.03 11.31 8.66
CA PHE A 60 -2.43 11.66 8.41
C PHE A 60 -2.56 12.55 7.16
N VAL A 61 -1.64 13.50 6.99
CA VAL A 61 -1.54 14.30 5.77
C VAL A 61 -1.20 13.40 4.58
N ALA A 62 -0.26 12.47 4.73
CA ALA A 62 0.14 11.57 3.67
C ALA A 62 -1.04 10.71 3.17
N VAL A 63 -1.81 10.08 4.05
CA VAL A 63 -2.96 9.26 3.60
C VAL A 63 -4.04 10.08 2.90
N SER A 64 -4.18 11.38 3.22
CA SER A 64 -5.09 12.30 2.51
C SER A 64 -4.71 12.49 1.05
N MET A 65 -3.44 12.30 0.70
CA MET A 65 -2.96 12.35 -0.69
C MET A 65 -3.48 11.18 -1.53
N LEU A 66 -3.87 10.08 -0.86
CA LEU A 66 -4.56 8.93 -1.42
C LEU A 66 -6.08 9.00 -1.21
N SER A 67 -6.62 10.21 -1.03
CA SER A 67 -8.04 10.51 -0.88
C SER A 67 -8.70 9.86 0.35
N VAL A 68 -7.94 9.65 1.43
CA VAL A 68 -8.44 9.08 2.68
C VAL A 68 -8.08 9.96 3.87
N PHE A 69 -9.03 10.23 4.75
CA PHE A 69 -8.83 11.08 5.92
C PHE A 69 -8.88 10.26 7.21
N VAL A 70 -8.05 10.63 8.19
CA VAL A 70 -8.14 10.12 9.55
C VAL A 70 -9.14 11.00 10.32
N PRO A 71 -10.25 10.46 10.83
CA PRO A 71 -11.21 11.23 11.62
C PRO A 71 -10.58 11.82 12.89
N ALA A 72 -11.13 12.93 13.39
CA ALA A 72 -10.59 13.59 14.60
C ALA A 72 -10.61 12.66 15.82
N ASP A 73 -11.71 11.92 16.04
CA ASP A 73 -11.82 10.96 17.13
C ASP A 73 -10.78 9.83 17.00
N ALA A 74 -10.49 9.40 15.78
CA ALA A 74 -9.41 8.46 15.52
C ALA A 74 -8.04 9.04 15.85
N ALA A 75 -7.75 10.28 15.48
CA ALA A 75 -6.48 10.92 15.83
C ALA A 75 -6.27 10.98 17.34
N VAL A 76 -7.32 11.25 18.12
CA VAL A 76 -7.28 11.20 19.59
C VAL A 76 -7.03 9.77 20.09
N GLY A 77 -7.80 8.78 19.62
CA GLY A 77 -7.64 7.38 20.04
C GLY A 77 -6.26 6.80 19.70
N LEU A 78 -5.73 7.11 18.51
CA LEU A 78 -4.38 6.70 18.10
C LEU A 78 -3.29 7.34 19.00
N GLN A 79 -3.48 8.59 19.43
CA GLN A 79 -2.56 9.25 20.36
C GLN A 79 -2.56 8.57 21.74
N GLU A 80 -3.73 8.18 22.25
CA GLU A 80 -3.83 7.41 23.51
C GLU A 80 -3.17 6.03 23.41
N LYS A 81 -3.15 5.46 22.21
CA LYS A 81 -2.54 4.16 21.87
C LYS A 81 -1.10 4.27 21.35
N ALA A 82 -0.49 5.45 21.36
CA ALA A 82 0.79 5.69 20.69
C ALA A 82 1.92 4.75 21.14
N ASN A 83 2.00 4.41 22.44
CA ASN A 83 3.03 3.49 22.94
C ASN A 83 2.82 2.04 22.46
N GLU A 84 1.57 1.59 22.39
CA GLU A 84 1.20 0.27 21.89
C GLU A 84 1.53 0.17 20.39
N ILE A 85 1.09 1.16 19.62
CA ILE A 85 1.38 1.27 18.18
C ILE A 85 2.88 1.32 17.91
N ARG A 86 3.64 2.09 18.70
CA ARG A 86 5.10 2.15 18.58
C ARG A 86 5.75 0.78 18.81
N GLY A 87 5.29 0.03 19.81
CA GLY A 87 5.77 -1.32 20.09
C GLY A 87 5.51 -2.28 18.92
N LEU A 88 4.30 -2.24 18.37
CA LEU A 88 3.90 -3.07 17.23
C LEU A 88 4.67 -2.73 15.96
N LEU A 89 4.83 -1.44 15.65
CA LEU A 89 5.66 -0.99 14.54
C LEU A 89 7.12 -1.43 14.73
N ALA A 90 7.70 -1.23 15.92
CA ALA A 90 9.08 -1.63 16.19
C ALA A 90 9.33 -3.15 16.03
N ALA A 91 8.31 -3.98 16.24
CA ALA A 91 8.38 -5.43 16.00
C ALA A 91 8.37 -5.81 14.50
N LEU A 92 7.94 -4.90 13.62
CA LEU A 92 7.99 -5.07 12.17
C LEU A 92 9.30 -4.49 11.61
N PRO A 93 10.16 -5.29 10.96
CA PRO A 93 11.41 -4.80 10.41
C PRO A 93 11.18 -3.72 9.34
N VAL A 94 11.94 -2.63 9.43
CA VAL A 94 11.98 -1.60 8.39
C VAL A 94 12.75 -2.14 7.18
N GLY A 95 12.23 -1.93 5.97
CA GLY A 95 12.86 -2.35 4.73
C GLY A 95 12.78 -3.84 4.42
N LEU A 96 12.09 -4.65 5.25
CA LEU A 96 11.73 -6.01 4.84
C LEU A 96 10.78 -5.94 3.65
N ASP A 97 11.18 -6.53 2.53
CA ASP A 97 10.40 -6.56 1.31
C ASP A 97 9.41 -7.74 1.35
N PHE A 98 8.14 -7.47 1.06
CA PHE A 98 7.08 -8.46 0.99
C PHE A 98 7.40 -9.57 -0.02
N THR A 99 8.08 -9.22 -1.11
CA THR A 99 8.41 -10.14 -2.20
C THR A 99 9.54 -11.11 -1.84
N ASP A 100 10.30 -10.83 -0.78
CA ASP A 100 11.36 -11.70 -0.26
C ASP A 100 10.83 -12.69 0.79
N LEU A 101 9.55 -12.60 1.17
CA LEU A 101 8.96 -13.48 2.17
C LEU A 101 8.80 -14.89 1.61
N ASN A 102 9.20 -15.90 2.40
CA ASN A 102 8.68 -17.25 2.26
C ASN A 102 7.49 -17.46 3.21
N ARG A 103 6.87 -18.64 3.19
CA ARG A 103 5.71 -18.95 4.05
C ARG A 103 5.98 -18.67 5.53
N ALA A 104 7.13 -19.08 6.06
CA ALA A 104 7.47 -18.86 7.47
C ALA A 104 7.68 -17.37 7.80
N GLY A 105 8.28 -16.61 6.87
CA GLY A 105 8.42 -15.15 6.99
C GLY A 105 7.07 -14.44 6.95
N PHE A 106 6.20 -14.85 6.03
CA PHE A 106 4.82 -14.36 5.95
C PHE A 106 4.06 -14.61 7.24
N ASP A 107 4.03 -15.86 7.72
CA ASP A 107 3.30 -16.23 8.93
C ASP A 107 3.82 -15.44 10.15
N ARG A 108 5.14 -15.23 10.24
CA ARG A 108 5.78 -14.47 11.31
C ARG A 108 5.41 -12.98 11.31
N HIS A 109 5.37 -12.35 10.14
CA HIS A 109 5.28 -10.89 10.05
C HIS A 109 3.87 -10.38 9.71
N LEU A 110 3.06 -11.19 9.03
CA LEU A 110 1.76 -10.83 8.47
C LEU A 110 0.66 -11.86 8.81
N GLY A 111 1.04 -13.03 9.31
CA GLY A 111 0.09 -14.08 9.66
C GLY A 111 -0.75 -13.77 10.91
N PRO A 112 -1.71 -14.66 11.25
CA PRO A 112 -2.50 -14.53 12.47
C PRO A 112 -1.62 -14.45 13.73
N GLY A 113 -1.88 -13.45 14.59
CA GLY A 113 -1.10 -13.20 15.81
C GLY A 113 0.27 -12.54 15.55
N SER A 114 0.56 -12.10 14.33
CA SER A 114 1.73 -11.27 14.04
C SER A 114 1.54 -9.82 14.50
N ALA A 115 2.64 -9.09 14.64
CA ALA A 115 2.60 -7.67 14.98
C ALA A 115 1.85 -6.81 13.94
N ALA A 116 1.85 -7.21 12.65
CA ALA A 116 1.07 -6.50 11.64
C ALA A 116 -0.44 -6.73 11.83
N GLN A 117 -0.85 -7.96 12.16
CA GLN A 117 -2.24 -8.28 12.43
C GLN A 117 -2.73 -7.54 13.69
N GLU A 118 -1.95 -7.54 14.76
CA GLU A 118 -2.27 -6.78 15.98
C GLU A 118 -2.32 -5.26 15.71
N LEU A 119 -1.39 -4.73 14.91
CA LEU A 119 -1.43 -3.31 14.51
C LEU A 119 -2.69 -2.98 13.70
N TRP A 120 -3.06 -3.85 12.76
CA TRP A 120 -4.30 -3.71 11.99
C TRP A 120 -5.53 -3.66 12.90
N ASP A 121 -5.59 -4.55 13.90
CA ASP A 121 -6.71 -4.63 14.84
C ASP A 121 -6.77 -3.40 15.78
N VAL A 122 -5.62 -2.90 16.25
CA VAL A 122 -5.51 -1.66 17.05
C VAL A 122 -5.97 -0.45 16.25
N LEU A 123 -5.50 -0.30 15.00
CA LEU A 123 -5.88 0.82 14.14
C LEU A 123 -7.38 0.87 13.89
N ARG A 124 -8.01 -0.29 13.74
CA ARG A 124 -9.44 -0.41 13.46
C ARG A 124 -10.30 -0.49 14.71
N SER A 125 -9.68 -0.57 15.90
CA SER A 125 -10.31 -0.66 17.22
C SER A 125 -11.58 -1.53 17.21
N HIS A 126 -11.47 -2.86 17.13
CA HIS A 126 -12.56 -3.85 17.18
C HIS A 126 -14.00 -3.28 17.13
N GLY A 127 -14.53 -3.08 15.90
CA GLY A 127 -15.87 -2.51 15.69
C GLY A 127 -15.89 -1.10 15.08
N ASP A 128 -14.72 -0.56 14.71
CA ASP A 128 -14.55 0.72 14.02
C ASP A 128 -15.24 1.94 14.70
N PRO A 129 -15.11 2.11 16.03
CA PRO A 129 -15.72 3.23 16.75
C PRO A 129 -15.11 4.59 16.34
N TRP A 130 -13.96 4.58 15.65
CA TRP A 130 -13.23 5.78 15.28
C TRP A 130 -13.30 6.12 13.77
N GLY A 131 -13.93 5.27 12.96
CA GLY A 131 -14.03 5.47 11.51
C GLY A 131 -12.74 5.17 10.74
N ILE A 132 -11.83 4.36 11.30
CA ILE A 132 -10.72 3.77 10.56
C ILE A 132 -11.18 2.44 9.96
N GLY A 133 -11.68 2.54 8.73
CA GLY A 133 -11.96 1.40 7.87
C GLY A 133 -10.68 0.69 7.36
N PRO A 134 -10.84 -0.44 6.66
CA PRO A 134 -9.72 -1.23 6.14
C PRO A 134 -8.81 -0.46 5.17
N THR A 135 -9.39 0.42 4.34
CA THR A 135 -8.62 1.27 3.41
C THR A 135 -7.69 2.21 4.17
N THR A 136 -8.20 2.93 5.17
CA THR A 136 -7.41 3.85 6.01
C THR A 136 -6.31 3.11 6.77
N ALA A 137 -6.65 1.98 7.41
CA ALA A 137 -5.69 1.19 8.15
C ALA A 137 -4.54 0.70 7.25
N SER A 138 -4.85 0.16 6.08
CA SER A 138 -3.82 -0.32 5.14
C SER A 138 -2.88 0.80 4.68
N LYS A 139 -3.41 2.00 4.38
CA LYS A 139 -2.61 3.16 3.94
C LYS A 139 -1.71 3.69 5.06
N LEU A 140 -2.18 3.72 6.30
CA LEU A 140 -1.35 4.08 7.46
C LEU A 140 -0.21 3.07 7.68
N MET A 141 -0.49 1.77 7.57
CA MET A 141 0.52 0.73 7.74
C MET A 141 1.52 0.71 6.58
N ALA A 142 1.06 0.82 5.33
CA ALA A 142 1.91 0.92 4.13
C ALA A 142 2.83 2.14 4.19
N ARG A 143 2.34 3.27 4.71
CA ARG A 143 3.17 4.46 4.94
C ARG A 143 4.36 4.18 5.85
N LYS A 144 4.19 3.32 6.87
CA LYS A 144 5.25 2.95 7.82
C LYS A 144 6.13 1.81 7.35
N ARG A 145 5.60 0.91 6.53
CA ARG A 145 6.30 -0.28 6.05
C ARG A 145 6.01 -0.45 4.55
N SER A 146 6.49 0.50 3.76
CA SER A 146 6.19 0.65 2.31
C SER A 146 6.55 -0.58 1.47
N ALA A 147 7.60 -1.30 1.87
CA ALA A 147 8.05 -2.53 1.22
C ALA A 147 7.33 -3.79 1.73
N LEU A 148 6.68 -3.75 2.89
CA LEU A 148 6.12 -4.94 3.56
C LEU A 148 4.58 -4.97 3.56
N ILE A 149 3.90 -3.83 3.65
CA ILE A 149 2.44 -3.80 3.80
C ILE A 149 1.79 -3.35 2.48
N PRO A 150 1.04 -4.22 1.80
CA PRO A 150 0.27 -3.83 0.62
C PRO A 150 -0.82 -2.83 0.98
N ILE A 151 -1.05 -1.85 0.09
CA ILE A 151 -2.21 -0.96 0.18
C ILE A 151 -3.46 -1.75 -0.19
N TYR A 152 -4.51 -1.57 0.61
CA TYR A 152 -5.87 -2.00 0.28
C TYR A 152 -6.66 -0.80 -0.19
N ASP A 153 -7.21 -0.88 -1.40
CA ASP A 153 -8.19 0.08 -1.88
C ASP A 153 -9.39 -0.68 -2.48
N SER A 154 -10.57 -0.07 -2.44
CA SER A 154 -11.80 -0.61 -3.02
C SER A 154 -11.69 -0.83 -4.53
N GLU A 155 -10.76 -0.15 -5.20
CA GLU A 155 -10.50 -0.32 -6.63
C GLU A 155 -9.56 -1.49 -6.92
N VAL A 156 -8.53 -1.70 -6.09
CA VAL A 156 -7.45 -2.70 -6.34
C VAL A 156 -7.83 -4.08 -5.83
N GLY A 157 -8.56 -4.16 -4.71
CA GLY A 157 -9.03 -5.43 -4.15
C GLY A 157 -9.78 -6.31 -5.16
N PRO A 158 -10.83 -5.80 -5.83
CA PRO A 158 -11.58 -6.54 -6.83
C PRO A 158 -10.75 -7.06 -8.00
N GLN A 159 -9.71 -6.31 -8.45
CA GLN A 159 -8.81 -6.74 -9.53
C GLN A 159 -8.02 -8.01 -9.17
N MET A 160 -7.77 -8.21 -7.88
CA MET A 160 -7.11 -9.41 -7.34
C MET A 160 -8.11 -10.45 -6.80
N GLY A 161 -9.40 -10.27 -7.11
CA GLY A 161 -10.50 -11.13 -6.68
C GLY A 161 -10.77 -11.06 -5.17
N LEU A 162 -10.34 -10.02 -4.46
CA LEU A 162 -10.64 -9.83 -3.04
C LEU A 162 -12.09 -9.37 -2.88
N GLN A 163 -12.88 -10.18 -2.15
CA GLN A 163 -14.25 -9.81 -1.76
C GLN A 163 -14.30 -9.02 -0.45
N ASN A 164 -13.25 -9.11 0.37
CA ASN A 164 -13.06 -8.35 1.60
C ASN A 164 -11.57 -8.30 1.99
N SER A 165 -11.25 -7.51 3.01
CA SER A 165 -9.88 -7.30 3.48
C SER A 165 -9.30 -8.43 4.35
N ALA A 166 -10.08 -9.44 4.74
CA ALA A 166 -9.63 -10.45 5.70
C ALA A 166 -8.50 -11.35 5.17
N LEU A 167 -8.46 -11.58 3.85
CA LEU A 167 -7.47 -12.46 3.21
C LEU A 167 -6.51 -11.70 2.27
N GLN A 168 -6.47 -10.38 2.38
CA GLN A 168 -5.72 -9.56 1.43
C GLN A 168 -4.23 -9.92 1.36
N TRP A 169 -3.54 -10.00 2.50
CA TRP A 169 -2.10 -10.24 2.53
C TRP A 169 -1.79 -11.65 2.05
N GLU A 170 -2.62 -12.64 2.39
CA GLU A 170 -2.48 -14.02 1.90
C GLU A 170 -2.65 -14.09 0.38
N LYS A 171 -3.60 -13.34 -0.20
CA LYS A 171 -3.76 -13.28 -1.65
C LYS A 171 -2.57 -12.61 -2.34
N TRP A 172 -2.10 -11.48 -1.81
CA TRP A 172 -0.89 -10.85 -2.33
C TRP A 172 0.29 -11.81 -2.26
N PHE A 173 0.45 -12.52 -1.15
CA PHE A 173 1.51 -13.51 -0.98
C PHE A 173 1.42 -14.60 -2.05
N GLN A 174 0.22 -15.16 -2.27
CA GLN A 174 0.00 -16.16 -3.32
C GLN A 174 0.35 -15.64 -4.72
N VAL A 175 0.06 -14.37 -5.03
CA VAL A 175 0.41 -13.77 -6.34
C VAL A 175 1.92 -13.79 -6.59
N PHE A 176 2.73 -13.42 -5.59
CA PHE A 176 4.19 -13.48 -5.72
C PHE A 176 4.74 -14.90 -5.72
N GLN A 177 4.10 -15.84 -5.01
CA GLN A 177 4.48 -17.25 -5.04
C GLN A 177 4.18 -17.91 -6.40
N ASP A 178 3.11 -17.47 -7.06
CA ASP A 178 2.67 -18.00 -8.36
C ASP A 178 3.49 -17.44 -9.54
N ASP A 179 4.04 -16.23 -9.43
CA ASP A 179 4.99 -15.64 -10.38
C ASP A 179 6.29 -15.16 -9.68
N PRO A 180 7.30 -16.04 -9.53
CA PRO A 180 8.59 -15.67 -8.96
C PRO A 180 9.33 -14.57 -9.73
N GLY A 181 8.98 -14.30 -10.99
CA GLY A 181 9.57 -13.24 -11.81
C GLY A 181 8.91 -11.87 -11.61
N LEU A 182 7.79 -11.80 -10.89
CA LEU A 182 7.03 -10.56 -10.70
C LEU A 182 7.83 -9.48 -9.97
N GLY A 183 8.62 -9.85 -8.95
CA GLY A 183 9.45 -8.89 -8.21
C GLY A 183 10.45 -8.16 -9.12
N GLU A 184 11.21 -8.91 -9.92
CA GLU A 184 12.16 -8.35 -10.90
C GLU A 184 11.44 -7.52 -11.98
N ARG A 185 10.25 -7.97 -12.41
CA ARG A 185 9.43 -7.23 -13.38
C ARG A 185 9.01 -5.87 -12.81
N LEU A 186 8.59 -5.81 -11.55
CA LEU A 186 8.22 -4.55 -10.88
C LEU A 186 9.43 -3.62 -10.73
N ASP A 187 10.62 -4.13 -10.44
CA ASP A 187 11.84 -3.33 -10.42
C ASP A 187 12.14 -2.72 -11.79
N ARG A 188 12.02 -3.52 -12.86
CA ARG A 188 12.19 -3.06 -14.24
C ARG A 188 11.16 -1.99 -14.61
N ILE A 189 9.91 -2.14 -14.17
CA ILE A 189 8.85 -1.14 -14.38
C ILE A 189 9.24 0.17 -13.68
N GLY A 190 9.58 0.12 -12.39
CA GLY A 190 9.97 1.30 -11.62
C GLY A 190 11.19 2.02 -12.19
N ALA A 191 12.21 1.27 -12.62
CA ALA A 191 13.40 1.81 -13.26
C ALA A 191 13.08 2.53 -14.59
N LYS A 192 12.28 1.91 -15.47
CA LYS A 192 11.88 2.54 -16.74
C LYS A 192 10.94 3.73 -16.55
N ALA A 193 10.07 3.68 -15.54
CA ALA A 193 9.17 4.78 -15.21
C ALA A 193 9.88 5.95 -14.52
N GLY A 194 11.15 5.82 -14.13
CA GLY A 194 11.93 6.90 -13.50
C GLY A 194 11.78 6.99 -11.97
N VAL A 195 11.24 5.95 -11.33
CA VAL A 195 10.95 5.90 -9.88
C VAL A 195 11.54 4.65 -9.19
N PRO A 196 12.85 4.36 -9.34
CA PRO A 196 13.47 3.15 -8.77
C PRO A 196 13.52 3.11 -7.23
N HIS A 197 13.15 4.21 -6.57
CA HIS A 197 13.11 4.34 -5.11
C HIS A 197 11.72 4.00 -4.52
N ILE A 198 10.71 3.83 -5.37
CA ILE A 198 9.35 3.47 -4.95
C ILE A 198 9.26 1.95 -4.79
N SER A 199 8.58 1.47 -3.74
CA SER A 199 8.51 0.04 -3.45
C SER A 199 7.77 -0.74 -4.55
N ARG A 200 8.12 -2.02 -4.71
CA ARG A 200 7.44 -2.94 -5.65
C ARG A 200 5.94 -2.97 -5.41
N LEU A 201 5.51 -3.01 -4.14
CA LEU A 201 4.10 -2.98 -3.76
C LEU A 201 3.40 -1.72 -4.26
N ARG A 202 4.05 -0.56 -4.16
CA ARG A 202 3.48 0.71 -4.61
C ARG A 202 3.45 0.83 -6.13
N ILE A 203 4.46 0.31 -6.83
CA ILE A 203 4.48 0.19 -8.29
C ILE A 203 3.30 -0.67 -8.76
N MET A 204 3.12 -1.83 -8.13
CA MET A 204 2.03 -2.76 -8.43
C MET A 204 0.65 -2.13 -8.17
N ASP A 205 0.47 -1.46 -7.03
CA ASP A 205 -0.77 -0.75 -6.65
C ASP A 205 -1.14 0.32 -7.68
N VAL A 206 -0.19 1.16 -8.09
CA VAL A 206 -0.41 2.21 -9.11
C VAL A 206 -0.77 1.62 -10.46
N ALA A 207 -0.07 0.57 -10.90
CA ALA A 207 -0.34 -0.09 -12.18
C ALA A 207 -1.76 -0.71 -12.21
N LEU A 208 -2.15 -1.42 -11.15
CA LEU A 208 -3.48 -2.03 -11.01
C LEU A 208 -4.58 -0.96 -10.92
N TRP A 209 -4.36 0.10 -10.14
CA TRP A 209 -5.33 1.20 -10.00
C TRP A 209 -5.56 1.93 -11.33
N ARG A 210 -4.49 2.22 -12.08
CA ARG A 210 -4.58 2.83 -13.42
C ARG A 210 -5.30 1.93 -14.41
N TYR A 211 -4.97 0.64 -14.41
CA TYR A 211 -5.65 -0.33 -15.26
C TYR A 211 -7.16 -0.37 -14.99
N ALA A 212 -7.56 -0.42 -13.72
CA ALA A 212 -8.97 -0.39 -13.33
C ALA A 212 -9.69 0.89 -13.79
N LYS A 213 -9.02 2.05 -13.70
CA LYS A 213 -9.60 3.32 -14.15
C LYS A 213 -9.78 3.42 -15.66
N ASP A 214 -8.87 2.83 -16.43
CA ASP A 214 -8.98 2.81 -17.89
C ASP A 214 -10.06 1.82 -18.38
N GLU A 215 -10.25 0.69 -17.69
CA GLU A 215 -11.35 -0.27 -17.97
C GLU A 215 -12.73 0.27 -17.54
N HIS A 216 -12.78 1.10 -16.49
CA HIS A 216 -14.02 1.62 -15.90
C HIS A 216 -13.99 3.14 -15.68
N PRO A 217 -14.03 3.95 -16.76
CA PRO A 217 -13.86 5.41 -16.69
C PRO A 217 -14.94 6.13 -15.86
N ASP A 218 -16.13 5.53 -15.70
CA ASP A 218 -17.27 6.12 -14.99
C ASP A 218 -17.23 5.93 -13.45
N SER A 219 -16.23 5.22 -12.92
CA SER A 219 -16.03 5.05 -11.46
C SER A 219 -15.42 6.28 -10.76
N ALA A 220 -15.38 7.43 -11.42
CA ALA A 220 -14.83 8.66 -10.89
C ALA A 220 -15.95 9.52 -10.25
N SER A 221 -16.25 9.25 -8.98
CA SER A 221 -16.99 10.15 -8.08
C SER A 221 -16.30 10.18 -6.72
#